data_AF-A0A8T5PH35-F1
#
_entry.id   AF-A0A8T5PH35-F1
#
_cell.length_a   1.000
_cell.length_b   1.000
_cell.length_c   1.000
_cell.angle_alpha   90.00
_cell.angle_beta   90.00
_cell.angle_gamma   90.00
#
_symmetry.space_group_name_H-M   'P 1'
#
loop_
_entity.id
_entity.type
_entity.pdbx_description
1 polymer ?
#
loop_
_entity_poly.entity_id
_entity_poly.type
_entity_poly.pdbx_seq_one_letter_code
_entity_poly.pdbx_strand_id
1 'polypeptide(L)'
;MRINGGAIIKIDNISYEIETKNLTWIDLNPMYLEEGNHTLEILANDSADIDVVWLYSVERNETLEDLFASEETPAEVLNYSKINPTLWKVRVNASKPFMLSFAESYDPLWEARVYKDGKKVEVAKSIQLYGVINGFWINTTGENLEIVIRYTPQDWFEMGLVISGITFAFCIFYLIYDWRKSKGDIWAKRLEKSINEKMRNLKLLRKMHNF
;
A
#
# COMPACT_ATOMS: atom_id res chain seq x y z
N MET A 1 -31.24 -16.10 1.99
CA MET A 1 -30.53 -17.04 2.91
C MET A 1 -29.90 -18.17 2.10
N ARG A 2 -28.89 -18.88 2.62
CA ARG A 2 -28.31 -20.07 1.99
C ARG A 2 -28.53 -21.30 2.86
N ILE A 3 -29.25 -22.29 2.34
CA ILE A 3 -29.74 -23.45 3.09
C ILE A 3 -29.84 -24.71 2.23
N ASN A 4 -29.61 -25.87 2.84
CA ASN A 4 -29.94 -27.19 2.33
C ASN A 4 -30.97 -27.85 3.27
N GLY A 5 -32.07 -28.38 2.75
CA GLY A 5 -33.10 -29.04 3.54
C GLY A 5 -34.33 -28.17 3.80
N GLY A 6 -35.20 -28.61 4.71
CA GLY A 6 -36.45 -27.94 5.06
C GLY A 6 -36.33 -27.03 6.29
N ALA A 7 -36.94 -25.86 6.24
CA ALA A 7 -37.04 -24.97 7.40
C ALA A 7 -38.32 -24.13 7.37
N ILE A 8 -38.77 -23.73 8.55
CA ILE A 8 -39.85 -22.75 8.74
C ILE A 8 -39.23 -21.45 9.23
N ILE A 9 -39.41 -20.38 8.46
CA ILE A 9 -38.96 -19.03 8.82
C ILE A 9 -40.18 -18.27 9.31
N LYS A 10 -40.11 -17.73 10.53
CA LYS A 10 -41.16 -16.88 11.10
C LYS A 10 -40.64 -15.48 11.34
N ILE A 11 -41.39 -14.50 10.88
CA ILE A 11 -41.15 -13.08 11.14
C ILE A 11 -42.44 -12.55 11.74
N ASP A 12 -42.42 -12.35 13.06
CA ASP A 12 -43.60 -12.09 13.89
C ASP A 12 -44.74 -13.11 13.65
N ASN A 13 -45.82 -12.67 13.00
CA ASN A 13 -47.00 -13.47 12.72
C ASN A 13 -46.99 -14.12 11.33
N ILE A 14 -45.96 -13.87 10.51
CA ILE A 14 -45.85 -14.39 9.15
C ILE A 14 -44.90 -15.58 9.15
N SER A 15 -45.31 -16.67 8.52
CA SER A 15 -44.52 -17.90 8.41
C SER A 15 -44.31 -18.30 6.95
N TYR A 16 -43.08 -18.67 6.61
CA TYR A 16 -42.68 -19.21 5.32
C TYR A 16 -42.10 -20.60 5.52
N GLU A 17 -42.60 -21.56 4.76
CA GLU A 17 -42.05 -22.91 4.70
C GLU A 17 -41.20 -23.03 3.44
N ILE A 18 -39.96 -23.49 3.61
CA ILE A 18 -39.00 -23.66 2.53
C ILE A 18 -38.45 -25.08 2.56
N GLU A 19 -38.18 -25.65 1.39
CA GLU A 19 -37.55 -26.95 1.25
C GLU A 19 -36.63 -26.95 0.04
N THR A 20 -35.35 -27.26 0.25
CA THR A 20 -34.36 -27.41 -0.82
C THR A 20 -33.68 -28.77 -0.74
N LYS A 21 -33.28 -29.28 -1.91
CA LYS A 21 -32.55 -30.56 -2.02
C LYS A 21 -31.03 -30.38 -2.03
N ASN A 22 -30.56 -29.15 -2.25
CA ASN A 22 -29.16 -28.77 -2.36
C ASN A 22 -28.94 -27.46 -1.61
N LEU A 23 -27.68 -27.17 -1.28
CA LEU A 23 -27.28 -25.90 -0.69
C LEU A 23 -27.42 -24.75 -1.71
N THR A 24 -28.51 -24.00 -1.63
CA THR A 24 -28.84 -22.92 -2.57
C THR A 24 -29.29 -21.65 -1.86
N TRP A 25 -29.21 -20.52 -2.57
CA TRP A 25 -29.80 -19.26 -2.13
C TRP A 25 -31.33 -19.31 -2.27
N ILE A 26 -32.02 -18.79 -1.27
CA ILE A 26 -33.47 -18.57 -1.26
C ILE A 26 -33.71 -17.17 -0.73
N ASP A 27 -34.45 -16.38 -1.49
CA ASP A 27 -34.87 -15.05 -1.09
C ASP A 27 -36.36 -15.05 -0.78
N LEU A 28 -36.71 -14.43 0.35
CA LEU A 28 -38.10 -14.14 0.68
C LEU A 28 -38.46 -12.79 0.06
N ASN A 29 -39.74 -12.63 -0.30
CA ASN A 29 -40.21 -11.34 -0.79
C ASN A 29 -39.99 -10.25 0.28
N PRO A 30 -39.64 -9.02 -0.13
CA PRO A 30 -39.56 -7.89 0.78
C PRO A 30 -40.85 -7.72 1.58
N MET A 31 -40.70 -7.43 2.87
CA MET A 31 -41.82 -7.17 3.77
C MET A 31 -41.58 -5.90 4.56
N TYR A 32 -42.66 -5.19 4.84
CA TYR A 32 -42.61 -4.00 5.68
C TYR A 32 -42.59 -4.41 7.15
N LEU A 33 -41.63 -3.87 7.90
CA LEU A 33 -41.54 -3.98 9.36
C LEU A 33 -41.77 -2.59 9.95
N GLU A 34 -42.61 -2.50 10.98
CA GLU A 34 -42.83 -1.25 11.70
C GLU A 34 -41.60 -0.89 12.57
N GLU A 35 -41.56 0.34 13.06
CA GLU A 35 -40.53 0.70 14.04
C GLU A 35 -40.83 -0.02 15.36
N GLY A 36 -39.95 -0.92 15.77
CA GLY A 36 -40.12 -1.65 17.02
C GLY A 36 -39.27 -2.90 17.13
N ASN A 37 -39.62 -3.73 18.12
CA ASN A 37 -38.99 -5.03 18.32
C ASN A 37 -39.74 -6.09 17.52
N HIS A 38 -39.03 -6.77 16.63
CA HIS A 38 -39.53 -7.86 15.81
C HIS A 38 -38.81 -9.16 16.18
N THR A 39 -39.51 -10.29 16.04
CA THR A 39 -38.92 -11.62 16.30
C THR A 39 -38.76 -12.38 14.99
N LEU A 40 -37.52 -12.71 14.65
CA LEU A 40 -37.17 -13.63 13.57
C LEU A 40 -36.82 -14.99 14.18
N GLU A 41 -37.59 -16.02 13.83
CA GLU A 41 -37.32 -17.41 14.22
C GLU A 41 -37.04 -18.24 12.95
N ILE A 42 -36.05 -19.12 13.02
CA ILE A 42 -35.79 -20.10 11.96
C ILE A 42 -35.77 -21.48 12.60
N LEU A 43 -36.76 -22.27 12.23
CA LEU A 43 -36.98 -23.63 12.72
C LEU A 43 -36.54 -24.60 11.62
N ALA A 44 -35.29 -25.04 11.69
CA ALA A 44 -34.74 -26.05 10.79
C ALA A 44 -35.35 -27.43 11.09
N ASN A 45 -35.65 -28.20 10.03
CA ASN A 45 -35.95 -29.62 10.17
C ASN A 45 -34.67 -30.40 10.53
N ASP A 46 -34.82 -31.63 11.06
CA ASP A 46 -33.72 -32.42 11.66
C ASP A 46 -32.48 -32.65 10.76
N SER A 47 -32.60 -32.47 9.45
CA SER A 47 -31.51 -32.65 8.47
C SER A 47 -31.16 -31.38 7.69
N ALA A 48 -31.60 -30.20 8.13
CA ALA A 48 -31.34 -28.96 7.42
C ALA A 48 -30.05 -28.27 7.87
N ASP A 49 -29.23 -27.89 6.90
CA ASP A 49 -27.98 -27.14 7.09
C ASP A 49 -28.21 -25.68 6.67
N ILE A 50 -28.10 -24.77 7.63
CA ILE A 50 -28.17 -23.33 7.39
C ILE A 50 -26.74 -22.77 7.41
N ASP A 51 -26.31 -22.20 6.28
CA ASP A 51 -24.99 -21.57 6.13
C ASP A 51 -25.05 -20.10 6.56
N VAL A 52 -25.96 -19.33 5.96
CA VAL A 52 -26.00 -17.88 6.18
C VAL A 52 -27.40 -17.29 6.02
N VAL A 53 -27.72 -16.28 6.83
CA VAL A 53 -28.97 -15.53 6.80
C VAL A 53 -28.64 -14.05 6.68
N TRP A 54 -29.24 -13.39 5.69
CA TRP A 54 -29.11 -11.96 5.46
C TRP A 54 -30.46 -11.31 5.68
N LEU A 55 -30.46 -10.22 6.42
CA LEU A 55 -31.59 -9.31 6.55
C LEU A 55 -31.11 -7.94 6.07
N TYR A 56 -31.79 -7.40 5.07
CA TYR A 56 -31.42 -6.15 4.43
C TYR A 56 -32.66 -5.35 4.05
N SER A 57 -32.49 -4.03 4.00
CA SER A 57 -33.53 -3.12 3.53
C SER A 57 -33.45 -2.97 2.03
N VAL A 58 -34.59 -2.85 1.36
CA VAL A 58 -34.67 -2.57 -0.08
C VAL A 58 -35.65 -1.44 -0.34
N GLU A 59 -35.39 -0.63 -1.35
CA GLU A 59 -36.34 0.38 -1.84
C GLU A 59 -37.26 -0.18 -2.93
N ARG A 60 -36.79 -1.21 -3.65
CA ARG A 60 -37.49 -1.91 -4.74
C ARG A 60 -37.38 -3.42 -4.54
N ASN A 61 -37.96 -4.22 -5.44
CA ASN A 61 -37.87 -5.68 -5.37
C ASN A 61 -36.50 -6.17 -5.89
N GLU A 62 -35.43 -5.74 -5.22
CA GLU A 62 -34.02 -5.98 -5.56
C GLU A 62 -33.51 -7.28 -4.92
N THR A 63 -32.67 -8.00 -5.65
CA THR A 63 -31.97 -9.20 -5.16
C THR A 63 -30.71 -8.84 -4.38
N LEU A 64 -30.13 -9.82 -3.68
CA LEU A 64 -28.86 -9.62 -2.98
C LEU A 64 -27.74 -9.26 -3.96
N GLU A 65 -27.74 -9.87 -5.15
CA GLU A 65 -26.79 -9.57 -6.22
C GLU A 65 -26.92 -8.12 -6.71
N ASP A 66 -28.14 -7.60 -6.81
CA ASP A 66 -28.40 -6.21 -7.22
C ASP A 66 -27.82 -5.21 -6.20
N LEU A 67 -27.89 -5.52 -4.90
CA LEU A 67 -27.32 -4.67 -3.84
C LEU A 67 -25.79 -4.59 -3.85
N PHE A 68 -25.13 -5.66 -4.32
CA PHE A 68 -23.67 -5.71 -4.42
C PHE A 68 -23.16 -5.32 -5.81
N ALA A 69 -24.05 -5.15 -6.79
CA ALA A 69 -23.68 -4.72 -8.13
C ALA A 69 -23.29 -3.23 -8.10
N SER A 70 -22.04 -2.94 -8.48
CA SER A 70 -21.60 -1.57 -8.75
C SER A 70 -21.94 -1.23 -10.20
N GLU A 71 -22.96 -0.39 -10.42
CA GLU A 71 -23.32 0.07 -11.77
C GLU A 71 -22.24 0.95 -12.43
N GLU A 72 -21.38 1.55 -11.61
CA GLU A 72 -20.35 2.47 -12.07
C GLU A 72 -18.94 1.99 -11.70
N THR A 73 -17.98 2.32 -12.56
CA THR A 73 -16.54 2.17 -12.31
C THR A 73 -15.93 3.58 -12.16
N PRO A 74 -15.83 4.12 -10.93
CA PRO A 74 -15.36 5.49 -10.73
C PRO A 74 -13.88 5.66 -11.12
N ALA A 75 -13.11 4.58 -11.06
CA ALA A 75 -11.72 4.54 -11.47
C ALA A 75 -11.30 3.15 -11.97
N GLU A 76 -10.32 3.14 -12.87
CA GLU A 76 -9.70 1.95 -13.45
C GLU A 76 -8.18 2.01 -13.25
N VAL A 77 -7.61 0.94 -12.69
CA VAL A 77 -6.16 0.79 -12.56
C VAL A 77 -5.59 0.30 -13.89
N LEU A 78 -4.84 1.15 -14.59
CA LEU A 78 -4.21 0.81 -15.87
C LEU A 78 -3.01 -0.11 -15.70
N ASN A 79 -2.18 0.17 -14.69
CA ASN A 79 -1.04 -0.66 -14.30
C ASN A 79 -0.56 -0.30 -12.91
N TYR A 80 0.17 -1.21 -12.28
CA TYR A 80 0.90 -0.95 -11.06
C TYR A 80 2.23 -1.69 -11.05
N SER A 81 3.18 -1.20 -10.24
CA SER A 81 4.48 -1.82 -10.06
C SER A 81 4.98 -1.61 -8.62
N LYS A 82 5.45 -2.69 -8.00
CA LYS A 82 6.21 -2.64 -6.75
C LYS A 82 7.66 -2.32 -7.11
N ILE A 83 8.10 -1.10 -6.82
CA ILE A 83 9.49 -0.69 -7.10
C ILE A 83 10.40 -1.26 -6.03
N ASN A 84 9.97 -1.19 -4.76
CA ASN A 84 10.62 -1.81 -3.61
C ASN A 84 9.59 -1.99 -2.47
N PRO A 85 9.94 -2.59 -1.32
CA PRO A 85 9.00 -2.83 -0.23
C PRO A 85 8.30 -1.57 0.32
N THR A 86 8.89 -0.38 0.15
CA THR A 86 8.39 0.91 0.68
C THR A 86 7.94 1.88 -0.41
N LEU A 87 7.85 1.43 -1.67
CA LEU A 87 7.52 2.26 -2.83
C LEU A 87 6.77 1.47 -3.90
N TRP A 88 5.56 1.93 -4.19
CA TRP A 88 4.76 1.43 -5.30
C TRP A 88 4.35 2.57 -6.22
N LYS A 89 4.20 2.26 -7.49
CA LYS A 89 3.66 3.18 -8.50
C LYS A 89 2.42 2.57 -9.13
N VAL A 90 1.36 3.35 -9.21
CA VAL A 90 0.08 2.96 -9.79
C VAL A 90 -0.33 4.02 -10.81
N ARG A 91 -0.85 3.59 -11.96
CA ARG A 91 -1.49 4.47 -12.95
C ARG A 91 -2.97 4.21 -12.99
N VAL A 92 -3.76 5.27 -12.92
CA VAL A 92 -5.22 5.20 -12.79
C VAL A 92 -5.89 6.17 -13.75
N ASN A 93 -7.00 5.74 -14.36
CA ASN A 93 -7.99 6.63 -14.95
C ASN A 93 -9.15 6.78 -13.97
N ALA A 94 -9.56 8.01 -13.66
CA ALA A 94 -10.63 8.25 -12.70
C ALA A 94 -11.65 9.29 -13.23
N SER A 95 -12.91 8.89 -13.28
CA SER A 95 -14.04 9.75 -13.64
C SER A 95 -14.67 10.42 -12.41
N LYS A 96 -14.55 9.80 -11.24
CA LYS A 96 -15.07 10.28 -9.94
C LYS A 96 -14.03 10.03 -8.82
N PRO A 97 -14.13 10.72 -7.67
CA PRO A 97 -13.38 10.36 -6.47
C PRO A 97 -13.54 8.88 -6.13
N PHE A 98 -12.48 8.26 -5.64
CA PHE A 98 -12.44 6.81 -5.45
C PHE A 98 -11.57 6.40 -4.25
N MET A 99 -11.85 5.19 -3.75
CA MET A 99 -11.03 4.54 -2.73
C MET A 99 -10.01 3.62 -3.40
N LEU A 100 -8.73 3.92 -3.24
CA LEU A 100 -7.65 3.03 -3.66
C LEU A 100 -7.34 2.05 -2.52
N SER A 101 -7.69 0.78 -2.70
CA SER A 101 -7.32 -0.29 -1.76
C SER A 101 -5.88 -0.74 -2.00
N PHE A 102 -5.13 -0.97 -0.92
CA PHE A 102 -3.74 -1.41 -0.96
C PHE A 102 -3.55 -2.60 -0.03
N ALA A 103 -3.40 -3.78 -0.62
CA ALA A 103 -3.36 -5.09 0.05
C ALA A 103 -2.05 -5.37 0.81
N GLU A 104 -1.51 -4.37 1.50
CA GLU A 104 -0.51 -4.51 2.55
C GLU A 104 -1.19 -4.25 3.91
N SER A 105 -0.62 -4.81 4.99
CA SER A 105 -1.15 -4.64 6.35
C SER A 105 -1.23 -3.15 6.72
N TYR A 106 -2.35 -2.76 7.35
CA TYR A 106 -2.60 -1.37 7.71
C TYR A 106 -1.48 -0.79 8.57
N ASP A 107 -0.94 0.35 8.12
CA ASP A 107 -0.07 1.20 8.91
C ASP A 107 -0.37 2.67 8.54
N PRO A 108 -0.65 3.54 9.53
CA PRO A 108 -0.99 4.96 9.28
C PRO A 108 0.15 5.77 8.63
N LEU A 109 1.36 5.23 8.59
CA LEU A 109 2.54 5.88 8.03
C LEU A 109 2.71 5.62 6.52
N TRP A 110 1.81 4.86 5.91
CA TRP A 110 1.65 4.84 4.44
C TRP A 110 0.90 6.08 3.95
N GLU A 111 1.33 6.60 2.81
CA GLU A 111 0.62 7.65 2.09
C GLU A 111 0.64 7.43 0.58
N ALA A 112 -0.40 7.91 -0.09
CA ALA A 112 -0.50 7.94 -1.54
C ALA A 112 -0.29 9.38 -2.03
N ARG A 113 0.77 9.60 -2.80
CA ARG A 113 1.11 10.89 -3.42
C ARG A 113 0.58 10.88 -4.85
N VAL A 114 -0.39 11.73 -5.15
CA VAL A 114 -1.05 11.78 -6.45
C VAL A 114 -0.40 12.85 -7.32
N TYR A 115 -0.08 12.48 -8.55
CA TYR A 115 0.53 13.34 -9.55
C TYR A 115 -0.38 13.42 -10.77
N LYS A 116 -0.58 14.64 -11.25
CA LYS A 116 -1.27 14.96 -12.50
C LYS A 116 -0.36 15.83 -13.34
N ASP A 117 -0.10 15.42 -14.58
CA ASP A 117 0.84 16.10 -15.49
C ASP A 117 2.23 16.35 -14.86
N GLY A 118 2.72 15.36 -14.10
CA GLY A 118 4.01 15.42 -13.41
C GLY A 118 4.05 16.30 -12.16
N LYS A 119 2.96 16.98 -11.80
CA LYS A 119 2.88 17.80 -10.58
C LYS A 119 2.15 17.05 -9.47
N LYS A 120 2.71 17.08 -8.26
CA LYS A 120 2.03 16.54 -7.08
C LYS A 120 0.83 17.42 -6.73
N VAL A 121 -0.37 16.86 -6.78
CA VAL A 121 -1.63 17.60 -6.57
C VAL A 121 -2.32 17.23 -5.26
N GLU A 122 -2.12 16.01 -4.76
CA GLU A 122 -2.78 15.51 -3.56
C GLU A 122 -1.87 14.54 -2.81
N VAL A 123 -2.03 14.48 -1.49
CA VAL A 123 -1.42 13.45 -0.64
C VAL A 123 -2.52 12.89 0.25
N ALA A 124 -2.87 11.63 0.04
CA ALA A 124 -3.86 10.92 0.84
C ALA A 124 -3.18 10.06 1.90
N LYS A 125 -3.68 10.12 3.13
CA LYS A 125 -3.21 9.29 4.25
C LYS A 125 -3.91 7.94 4.25
N SER A 126 -3.21 6.93 4.79
CA SER A 126 -3.78 5.60 4.93
C SER A 126 -4.95 5.59 5.91
N ILE A 127 -6.04 4.97 5.48
CA ILE A 127 -7.24 4.66 6.28
C ILE A 127 -7.35 3.14 6.34
N GLN A 128 -7.77 2.60 7.47
CA GLN A 128 -7.96 1.16 7.63
C GLN A 128 -9.18 0.70 6.82
N LEU A 129 -8.94 -0.15 5.81
CA LEU A 129 -9.98 -0.79 5.02
C LEU A 129 -10.12 -2.26 5.40
N TYR A 130 -11.36 -2.73 5.41
CA TYR A 130 -11.73 -4.12 5.75
C TYR A 130 -11.12 -4.61 7.08
N GLY A 131 -10.85 -3.69 8.01
CA GLY A 131 -10.23 -3.96 9.30
C GLY A 131 -8.73 -4.32 9.28
N VAL A 132 -8.10 -4.53 8.12
CA VAL A 132 -6.72 -5.08 8.07
C VAL A 132 -5.78 -4.46 7.05
N ILE A 133 -6.29 -3.83 5.98
CA ILE A 133 -5.45 -3.32 4.89
C ILE A 133 -5.47 -1.80 4.81
N ASN A 134 -4.57 -1.23 4.02
CA ASN A 134 -4.52 0.20 3.76
C ASN A 134 -5.52 0.61 2.68
N GLY A 135 -6.03 1.82 2.82
CA GLY A 135 -6.86 2.50 1.82
C GLY A 135 -6.51 3.97 1.71
N PHE A 136 -6.67 4.52 0.51
CA PHE A 136 -6.44 5.93 0.26
C PHE A 136 -7.64 6.51 -0.46
N TRP A 137 -8.33 7.45 0.18
CA TRP A 137 -9.38 8.22 -0.48
C TRP A 137 -8.75 9.27 -1.38
N ILE A 138 -8.99 9.18 -2.69
CA ILE A 138 -8.43 10.08 -3.70
C ILE A 138 -9.55 10.94 -4.28
N ASN A 139 -9.46 12.26 -4.08
CA ASN A 139 -10.42 13.20 -4.64
C ASN A 139 -10.07 13.62 -6.08
N THR A 140 -8.80 13.53 -6.45
CA THR A 140 -8.33 13.92 -7.79
C THR A 140 -8.90 13.00 -8.87
N THR A 141 -9.50 13.61 -9.90
CA THR A 141 -9.99 12.92 -11.11
C THR A 141 -9.16 13.29 -12.35
N GLY A 142 -9.26 12.45 -13.39
CA GLY A 142 -8.61 12.65 -14.67
C GLY A 142 -8.04 11.36 -15.26
N GLU A 143 -7.54 11.49 -16.47
CA GLU A 143 -6.84 10.40 -17.17
C GLU A 143 -5.38 10.34 -16.74
N ASN A 144 -4.82 9.13 -16.73
CA ASN A 144 -3.41 8.84 -16.52
C ASN A 144 -2.82 9.51 -15.25
N LEU A 145 -3.55 9.45 -14.14
CA LEU A 145 -3.04 9.87 -12.83
C LEU A 145 -1.91 8.92 -12.40
N GLU A 146 -0.79 9.47 -11.94
CA GLU A 146 0.29 8.69 -11.33
C GLU A 146 0.18 8.77 -9.80
N ILE A 147 -0.01 7.63 -9.16
CA ILE A 147 -0.11 7.52 -7.71
C ILE A 147 1.13 6.80 -7.20
N VAL A 148 1.88 7.48 -6.34
CA VAL A 148 3.06 6.93 -5.68
C VAL A 148 2.71 6.61 -4.24
N ILE A 149 2.58 5.32 -3.92
CA ILE A 149 2.34 4.85 -2.57
C ILE A 149 3.70 4.68 -1.87
N ARG A 150 3.92 5.43 -0.80
CA ARG A 150 5.21 5.54 -0.11
C ARG A 150 5.05 5.31 1.38
N TYR A 151 5.97 4.56 1.97
CA TYR A 151 6.09 4.43 3.42
C TYR A 151 6.92 5.59 3.98
N THR A 152 6.29 6.53 4.70
CA THR A 152 6.94 7.76 5.18
C THR A 152 8.21 7.51 6.04
N PRO A 153 8.29 6.49 6.91
CA PRO A 153 9.49 6.23 7.71
C PRO A 153 10.73 5.93 6.88
N GLN A 154 10.56 5.43 5.65
CA GLN A 154 11.68 5.25 4.73
C GLN A 154 12.33 6.59 4.37
N ASP A 155 11.54 7.66 4.20
CA ASP A 155 12.09 8.98 3.89
C ASP A 155 12.88 9.55 5.09
N TRP A 156 12.43 9.28 6.33
CA TRP A 156 13.17 9.63 7.54
C TRP A 156 14.49 8.88 7.65
N PHE A 157 14.46 7.57 7.36
CA PHE A 157 15.66 6.74 7.34
C PHE A 157 16.68 7.24 6.31
N GLU A 158 16.23 7.54 5.09
CA GLU A 158 17.09 8.07 4.01
C GLU A 158 17.73 9.40 4.40
N MET A 159 16.98 10.32 5.02
CA MET A 159 17.54 11.57 5.56
C MET A 159 18.56 11.31 6.68
N GLY A 160 18.25 10.40 7.60
CA GLY A 160 19.16 10.02 8.69
C GLY A 160 20.46 9.39 8.19
N LEU A 161 20.39 8.58 7.13
CA LEU A 161 21.55 7.96 6.49
C LEU A 161 22.49 9.02 5.89
N VAL A 162 21.94 10.05 5.23
CA VAL A 162 22.72 11.16 4.68
C VAL A 162 23.45 11.93 5.78
N ILE A 163 22.75 12.29 6.87
CA ILE A 163 23.33 13.00 8.01
C ILE A 163 24.46 12.16 8.65
N SER A 164 24.22 10.86 8.81
CA SER A 164 25.20 9.93 9.37
C SER A 164 26.44 9.82 8.48
N GLY A 165 26.27 9.73 7.17
CA GLY A 165 27.36 9.69 6.20
C GLY A 165 28.22 10.96 6.21
N ILE A 166 27.58 12.13 6.29
CA ILE A 166 28.28 13.42 6.41
C ILE A 166 29.09 13.49 7.71
N THR A 167 28.48 13.10 8.84
CA THR A 167 29.15 13.09 10.14
C THR A 167 30.36 12.15 10.13
N PHE A 168 30.19 10.94 9.59
CA PHE A 168 31.27 9.98 9.46
C PHE A 168 32.43 10.49 8.59
N ALA A 169 32.12 11.17 7.48
CA ALA A 169 33.13 11.81 6.63
C ALA A 169 33.90 12.91 7.38
N PHE A 170 33.22 13.74 8.19
CA PHE A 170 33.88 14.73 9.04
C PHE A 170 34.77 14.10 10.11
N CYS A 171 34.33 13.00 10.74
CA CYS A 171 35.15 12.26 11.69
C CYS A 171 36.41 11.70 11.02
N ILE A 172 36.28 11.08 9.84
CA ILE A 172 37.44 10.60 9.06
C ILE A 172 38.38 11.75 8.72
N PHE A 173 37.83 12.87 8.23
CA PHE A 173 38.62 14.05 7.90
C PHE A 173 39.39 14.58 9.13
N TYR A 174 38.73 14.66 10.28
CA TYR A 174 39.34 15.07 11.54
C TYR A 174 40.45 14.10 11.97
N LEU A 175 40.23 12.79 11.91
CA LEU A 175 41.25 11.79 12.25
C LEU A 175 42.45 11.86 11.31
N ILE A 176 42.24 12.08 10.00
CA ILE A 176 43.32 12.28 9.04
C ILE A 176 44.09 13.57 9.34
N TYR A 177 43.38 14.65 9.66
CA TYR A 177 43.97 15.92 10.02
C TYR A 177 44.82 15.82 11.29
N ASP A 178 44.29 15.19 12.35
CA ASP A 178 45.00 14.99 13.61
C ASP A 178 46.20 14.06 13.45
N TRP A 179 46.06 12.96 12.71
CA TRP A 179 47.17 12.06 12.38
C TRP A 179 48.29 12.77 11.61
N ARG A 180 47.93 13.63 10.63
CA ARG A 180 48.90 14.46 9.89
C ARG A 180 49.61 15.45 10.81
N LYS A 181 48.89 16.09 11.73
CA LYS A 181 49.45 17.03 12.70
C LYS A 181 50.38 16.32 13.69
N SER A 182 49.99 15.15 14.19
CA SER A 182 50.72 14.34 15.16
C SER A 182 52.02 13.75 14.59
N LYS A 183 52.02 13.30 13.32
CA LYS A 183 53.23 12.79 12.64
C LYS A 183 54.11 13.86 11.98
N GLY A 184 53.93 15.13 12.36
CA GLY A 184 54.52 16.36 11.79
C GLY A 184 55.62 16.18 10.76
N ASP A 185 55.37 16.61 9.51
CA ASP A 185 56.26 16.73 8.33
C ASP A 185 57.19 15.58 7.94
N ILE A 186 57.51 14.62 8.82
CA ILE A 186 58.54 13.60 8.62
C ILE A 186 58.09 12.59 7.58
N TRP A 187 56.81 12.19 7.60
CA TRP A 187 56.27 11.28 6.59
C TRP A 187 56.09 11.96 5.22
N ALA A 188 55.61 13.21 5.19
CA ALA A 188 55.48 13.98 3.95
C ALA A 188 56.84 14.22 3.28
N LYS A 189 57.86 14.61 4.05
CA LYS A 189 59.25 14.75 3.58
C LYS A 189 59.83 13.43 3.08
N ARG A 190 59.51 12.29 3.72
CA ARG A 190 59.95 10.95 3.25
C ARG A 190 59.27 10.54 1.95
N LEU A 191 57.96 10.81 1.80
CA LEU A 191 57.20 10.50 0.59
C LEU A 191 57.70 11.34 -0.60
N GLU A 192 57.88 12.65 -0.40
CA GLU A 192 58.43 13.57 -1.40
C GLU A 192 59.84 13.14 -1.84
N LYS A 193 60.70 12.73 -0.90
CA LYS A 193 62.04 12.23 -1.21
C LYS A 193 61.99 10.97 -2.07
N SER A 194 61.09 10.03 -1.77
CA SER A 194 60.91 8.79 -2.54
C SER A 194 60.36 9.03 -3.95
N ILE A 195 59.42 9.96 -4.10
CA ILE A 195 58.87 10.36 -5.41
C ILE A 195 59.95 11.04 -6.27
N ASN A 196 60.72 11.95 -5.68
CA ASN A 196 61.79 12.65 -6.40
C ASN A 196 62.94 11.72 -6.82
N GLU A 197 63.31 10.73 -6.01
CA GLU A 197 64.28 9.70 -6.40
C GLU A 197 63.77 8.84 -7.56
N LYS A 198 62.51 8.41 -7.53
CA LYS A 198 61.90 7.66 -8.65
C LYS A 198 61.86 8.50 -9.93
N MET A 199 61.48 9.77 -9.85
CA MET A 199 61.50 10.68 -11.01
C MET A 199 62.91 10.91 -11.56
N ARG A 200 63.91 11.02 -10.68
CA ARG A 200 65.32 11.17 -11.11
C ARG A 200 65.80 9.92 -11.84
N ASN A 201 65.49 8.74 -11.31
CA ASN A 201 65.87 7.47 -11.93
C ASN A 201 65.15 7.26 -13.28
N LEU A 202 63.88 7.64 -13.38
CA LEU A 202 63.13 7.65 -14.65
C LEU A 202 63.75 8.60 -15.69
N LYS A 203 64.20 9.79 -15.27
CA LYS A 203 64.92 10.73 -16.16
C LYS A 203 66.27 10.17 -16.61
N LEU A 204 67.00 9.47 -15.74
CA LEU A 204 68.28 8.84 -16.10
C LEU A 204 68.08 7.67 -17.07
N LEU A 205 67.09 6.81 -16.85
CA LEU A 205 66.72 5.73 -17.76
C LEU A 205 66.32 6.25 -19.14
N ARG A 206 65.56 7.35 -19.19
CA ARG A 206 65.16 8.00 -20.45
C ARG A 206 66.34 8.64 -21.19
N LYS A 207 67.38 9.07 -20.46
CA LYS A 207 68.61 9.64 -21.05
C LYS A 207 69.57 8.57 -21.57
N MET A 208 69.58 7.37 -20.96
CA MET A 208 70.35 6.22 -21.43
C MET A 208 69.77 5.57 -22.69
N HIS A 209 68.46 5.73 -22.95
CA HIS A 209 67.81 5.15 -24.14
C HIS A 209 67.93 6.03 -25.40
N ASN A 210 68.44 7.26 -25.26
CA ASN A 210 68.60 8.25 -26.33
C ASN A 210 70.07 8.43 -26.78
N PHE A 211 70.91 7.44 -26.55
CA PHE A 211 72.27 7.32 -27.09
C PHE A 211 72.39 6.06 -27.94
#